data_AF-A0A8K0KND0-F1
#
_entry.id   AF-A0A8K0KND0-F1
#
_cell.length_a   1.000
_cell.length_b   1.000
_cell.length_c   1.000
_cell.angle_alpha   90.00
_cell.angle_beta   90.00
_cell.angle_gamma   90.00
#
_symmetry.space_group_name_H-M   'P 1'
#
loop_
_entity.id
_entity.type
_entity.pdbx_description
1 polymer ?
#
loop_
_entity_poly.entity_id
_entity_poly.type
_entity_poly.pdbx_seq_one_letter_code
_entity_poly.pdbx_strand_id
1 'polypeptide(L)'
;MEVFQELLTQNVHVFLPARTPKALLAHWSLMKQYHLLPDQSVQSLPKGDSVLNFSDAEDMVNDTELGDPTNEIVEQELAIADRRCKREIRLLEREVGRWQVLVDSVTGISPPDFDNQTLAVLRGRLVRYLMRSREITMGRSTRDQTVDVDLSLEGPAWKVSRRQGTIRLRNNGDFFVSSEGKRPIFVDGRPIMQGNKYRLNNNSVVEVYNRLT
;
A
#
# COMPACT_ATOMS: atom_id res chain seq x y z
N MET A 1 12.20 -60.76 -17.38
CA MET A 1 13.48 -60.10 -17.05
C MET A 1 14.41 -60.08 -18.26
N GLU A 2 14.58 -61.21 -18.95
CA GLU A 2 15.41 -61.34 -20.16
C GLU A 2 15.05 -60.34 -21.26
N VAL A 3 13.75 -60.17 -21.56
CA VAL A 3 13.27 -59.18 -22.55
C VAL A 3 13.76 -57.75 -22.29
N PHE A 4 13.77 -57.30 -21.02
CA PHE A 4 14.24 -55.95 -20.67
C PHE A 4 15.76 -55.83 -20.68
N GLN A 5 16.47 -56.95 -20.54
CA GLN A 5 17.91 -57.01 -20.67
C GLN A 5 18.32 -56.92 -22.15
N GLU A 6 17.63 -57.65 -23.03
CA GLU A 6 17.82 -57.54 -24.49
C GLU A 6 17.46 -56.15 -25.01
N LEU A 7 16.40 -55.55 -24.50
CA LEU A 7 15.99 -54.20 -24.89
C LEU A 7 17.05 -53.14 -24.53
N LEU A 8 17.71 -53.29 -23.38
CA LEU A 8 18.83 -52.44 -22.98
C LEU A 8 20.05 -52.62 -23.87
N THR A 9 20.42 -53.87 -24.19
CA THR A 9 21.61 -54.15 -25.02
C THR A 9 21.42 -53.74 -26.47
N GLN A 10 20.20 -53.80 -27.00
CA GLN A 10 19.90 -53.36 -28.36
C GLN A 10 19.81 -51.83 -28.49
N ASN A 11 19.50 -51.12 -27.41
CA ASN A 11 19.22 -49.68 -27.42
C ASN A 11 20.09 -48.89 -26.42
N VAL A 12 21.38 -49.24 -26.32
CA VAL A 12 22.31 -48.63 -25.35
C VAL A 12 22.45 -47.11 -25.48
N HIS A 13 22.22 -46.57 -26.69
CA HIS A 13 22.31 -45.13 -26.95
C HIS A 13 21.05 -44.34 -26.52
N VAL A 14 19.93 -45.03 -26.26
CA VAL A 14 18.67 -44.40 -25.83
C VAL A 14 18.55 -44.38 -24.31
N PHE A 15 19.05 -45.41 -23.63
CA PHE A 15 18.97 -45.55 -22.18
C PHE A 15 20.20 -44.98 -21.46
N LEU A 16 19.98 -44.45 -20.25
CA LEU A 16 21.08 -44.02 -19.40
C LEU A 16 22.01 -45.20 -19.03
N PRO A 17 23.34 -45.01 -18.98
CA PRO A 17 24.30 -46.10 -18.74
C PRO A 17 24.11 -46.87 -17.42
N ALA A 18 23.52 -46.24 -16.40
CA ALA A 18 23.27 -46.86 -15.10
C ALA A 18 21.92 -47.63 -15.03
N ARG A 19 21.16 -47.72 -16.13
CA ARG A 19 19.83 -48.33 -16.12
C ARG A 19 19.94 -49.85 -16.04
N THR A 20 19.17 -50.45 -15.12
CA THR A 20 19.09 -51.90 -14.95
C THR A 20 17.79 -52.48 -15.50
N PRO A 21 17.77 -53.76 -15.95
CA PRO A 21 16.55 -54.42 -16.41
C PRO A 21 15.44 -54.44 -15.35
N LYS A 22 15.81 -54.62 -14.08
CA LYS A 22 14.87 -54.61 -12.94
C LYS A 22 14.20 -53.24 -12.78
N ALA A 23 14.97 -52.16 -12.92
CA ALA A 23 14.43 -50.81 -12.84
C ALA A 23 13.51 -50.50 -14.03
N LEU A 24 13.84 -50.95 -15.24
CA LEU A 24 12.94 -50.80 -16.40
C LEU A 24 11.63 -51.57 -16.22
N LEU A 25 11.70 -52.83 -15.75
CA LEU A 25 10.52 -53.63 -15.46
C LEU A 25 9.63 -52.95 -14.40
N ALA A 26 10.22 -52.44 -13.32
CA ALA A 26 9.49 -51.73 -12.28
C ALA A 26 8.79 -50.47 -12.84
N HIS A 27 9.49 -49.69 -13.66
CA HIS A 27 8.92 -48.48 -14.27
C HIS A 27 7.82 -48.81 -15.28
N TRP A 28 8.02 -49.84 -16.13
CA TRP A 28 7.01 -50.31 -17.06
C TRP A 28 5.76 -50.83 -16.35
N SER A 29 5.92 -51.60 -15.26
CA SER A 29 4.81 -52.06 -14.43
C SER A 29 4.05 -50.89 -13.80
N LEU A 30 4.75 -49.83 -13.39
CA LEU A 30 4.12 -48.61 -12.86
C LEU A 30 3.30 -47.89 -13.95
N MET A 31 3.87 -47.72 -15.14
CA MET A 31 3.15 -47.13 -16.28
C MET A 31 1.93 -47.97 -16.66
N LYS A 32 2.06 -49.30 -16.61
CA LYS A 32 0.94 -50.23 -16.81
C LYS A 32 -0.13 -50.06 -15.73
N GLN A 33 0.23 -49.92 -14.47
CA GLN A 33 -0.73 -49.72 -13.39
C GLN A 33 -1.54 -48.42 -13.57
N TYR A 34 -0.92 -47.36 -14.08
CA TYR A 34 -1.56 -46.06 -14.28
C TYR A 34 -2.18 -45.85 -15.67
N HIS A 35 -2.29 -46.90 -16.49
CA HIS A 35 -2.87 -46.83 -17.83
C HIS A 35 -2.15 -45.83 -18.77
N LEU A 36 -0.82 -45.72 -18.64
CA LEU A 36 0.01 -44.77 -19.39
C LEU A 36 0.67 -45.39 -20.63
N LEU A 37 0.51 -46.69 -20.87
CA LEU A 37 1.07 -47.34 -22.05
C LEU A 37 0.09 -47.25 -23.25
N PRO A 38 0.59 -47.03 -24.48
CA PRO A 38 -0.25 -46.75 -25.66
C PRO A 38 -1.12 -47.93 -26.11
N ASP A 39 -0.75 -49.15 -25.71
CA ASP A 39 -1.49 -50.40 -25.95
C ASP A 39 -2.56 -50.67 -24.87
N GLN A 40 -2.63 -49.84 -23.84
CA GLN A 40 -3.69 -49.90 -22.84
C GLN A 40 -4.91 -49.16 -23.36
N SER A 41 -5.82 -49.90 -23.99
CA SER A 41 -7.17 -49.39 -24.21
C SER A 41 -7.77 -49.09 -22.83
N VAL A 42 -8.06 -47.82 -22.55
CA VAL A 42 -8.88 -47.41 -21.40
C VAL A 42 -10.18 -48.20 -21.53
N GLN A 43 -10.42 -49.18 -20.66
CA GLN A 43 -11.74 -49.80 -20.58
C GLN A 43 -12.71 -48.65 -20.33
N SER A 44 -13.67 -48.47 -21.24
CA SER A 44 -14.78 -47.55 -20.99
C SER A 44 -15.31 -47.87 -19.60
N LEU A 45 -15.37 -46.86 -18.72
CA LEU A 45 -15.89 -47.00 -17.37
C LEU A 45 -17.10 -47.94 -17.39
N PRO A 46 -17.12 -49.02 -16.58
CA PRO A 46 -18.33 -49.78 -16.38
C PRO A 46 -19.43 -48.78 -16.04
N LYS A 47 -20.56 -48.80 -16.76
CA LYS A 47 -21.69 -47.87 -16.56
C LYS A 47 -22.45 -48.12 -15.25
N GLY A 48 -21.77 -48.64 -14.23
CA GLY A 48 -22.34 -49.10 -12.98
C GLY A 48 -21.23 -49.75 -12.19
N ASP A 49 -20.52 -48.94 -11.42
CA ASP A 49 -20.31 -49.13 -9.98
C ASP A 49 -19.07 -48.33 -9.56
N SER A 50 -19.33 -47.28 -8.77
CA SER A 50 -18.37 -46.48 -8.00
C SER A 50 -17.03 -46.18 -8.69
N VAL A 51 -17.04 -45.19 -9.58
CA VAL A 51 -15.82 -44.46 -9.89
C VAL A 51 -15.57 -43.58 -8.68
N LEU A 52 -14.47 -43.83 -7.95
CA LEU A 52 -14.03 -42.98 -6.83
C LEU A 52 -14.05 -41.53 -7.31
N ASN A 53 -15.07 -40.81 -6.86
CA ASN A 53 -15.21 -39.41 -7.21
C ASN A 53 -14.31 -38.59 -6.26
N PHE A 54 -14.08 -37.31 -6.59
CA PHE A 54 -13.21 -36.47 -5.77
C PHE A 54 -13.68 -36.37 -4.30
N SER A 55 -14.99 -36.44 -4.04
CA SER A 55 -15.57 -36.50 -2.70
C SER A 55 -15.28 -37.82 -2.00
N ASP A 56 -15.36 -38.95 -2.71
CA ASP A 56 -15.05 -40.27 -2.12
C ASP A 56 -13.55 -40.35 -1.76
N ALA A 57 -12.69 -39.75 -2.59
CA ALA A 57 -11.26 -39.68 -2.32
C ALA A 57 -10.94 -38.75 -1.14
N GLU A 58 -11.67 -37.64 -1.01
CA GLU A 58 -11.55 -36.70 0.13
C GLU A 58 -12.00 -37.35 1.44
N ASP A 59 -13.12 -38.09 1.43
CA ASP A 59 -13.63 -38.83 2.60
C ASP A 59 -12.70 -39.98 3.03
N MET A 60 -11.84 -40.47 2.14
CA MET A 60 -10.81 -41.47 2.44
C MET A 60 -9.53 -40.87 3.04
N VAL A 61 -9.36 -39.54 3.00
CA VAL A 61 -8.22 -38.87 3.61
C VAL A 61 -8.44 -38.78 5.12
N ASN A 62 -7.53 -39.40 5.87
CA ASN A 62 -7.53 -39.32 7.32
C ASN A 62 -6.76 -38.07 7.77
N ASP A 63 -7.47 -37.00 8.14
CA ASP A 63 -6.85 -35.74 8.62
C ASP A 63 -5.88 -35.94 9.79
N THR A 64 -6.10 -36.99 10.59
CA THR A 64 -5.21 -37.38 11.70
C THR A 64 -3.83 -37.87 11.25
N GLU A 65 -3.67 -38.28 9.99
CA GLU A 65 -2.40 -38.68 9.37
C GLU A 65 -1.72 -37.54 8.58
N LEU A 66 -2.43 -36.41 8.38
CA LEU A 66 -1.91 -35.20 7.73
C LEU A 66 -1.22 -34.23 8.70
N GLY A 67 -1.25 -34.51 10.00
CA GLY A 67 -0.50 -33.76 10.99
C GLY A 67 1.00 -34.04 10.83
N ASP A 68 1.74 -33.09 10.25
CA ASP A 68 3.19 -33.06 10.44
C ASP A 68 3.48 -33.18 11.94
N PRO A 69 4.45 -34.00 12.38
CA PRO A 69 4.83 -34.05 13.78
C PRO A 69 5.16 -32.62 14.21
N THR A 70 4.35 -32.07 15.13
CA THR A 70 4.53 -30.72 15.64
C THR A 70 5.95 -30.61 16.14
N ASN A 71 6.79 -29.91 15.37
CA ASN A 71 8.18 -29.78 15.71
C ASN A 71 8.26 -28.81 16.89
N GLU A 72 8.24 -29.35 18.10
CA GLU A 72 8.20 -28.59 19.36
C GLU A 72 9.28 -27.52 19.40
N ILE A 73 10.42 -27.76 18.74
CA ILE A 73 11.51 -26.80 18.59
C ILE A 73 11.08 -25.60 17.76
N VAL A 74 10.44 -25.83 16.60
CA VAL A 74 9.95 -24.76 15.71
C VAL A 74 8.86 -23.96 16.39
N GLU A 75 7.96 -24.63 17.12
CA GLU A 75 6.89 -23.97 17.85
C GLU A 75 7.43 -23.12 19.00
N GLN A 76 8.44 -23.61 19.71
CA GLN A 76 9.16 -22.87 20.74
C GLN A 76 9.92 -21.66 20.18
N GLU A 77 10.60 -21.82 19.04
CA GLU A 77 11.28 -20.71 18.35
C GLU A 77 10.29 -19.65 17.87
N LEU A 78 9.16 -20.07 17.29
CA LEU A 78 8.10 -19.18 16.86
C LEU A 78 7.51 -18.40 18.04
N ALA A 79 7.29 -19.06 19.18
CA ALA A 79 6.82 -18.42 20.40
C ALA A 79 7.84 -17.39 20.96
N ILE A 80 9.15 -17.68 20.87
CA ILE A 80 10.20 -16.74 21.27
C ILE A 80 10.25 -15.54 20.32
N ALA A 81 10.16 -15.78 19.01
CA ALA A 81 10.14 -14.74 17.99
C ALA A 81 8.91 -13.83 18.13
N ASP A 82 7.73 -14.40 18.35
CA ASP A 82 6.48 -13.66 18.59
C ASP A 82 6.59 -12.77 19.85
N ARG A 83 7.13 -13.30 20.95
CA ARG A 83 7.37 -12.53 22.18
C ARG A 83 8.34 -11.37 21.94
N ARG A 84 9.38 -11.57 21.13
CA ARG A 84 10.35 -10.53 20.77
C ARG A 84 9.69 -9.44 19.92
N CYS A 85 8.97 -9.83 18.88
CA CYS A 85 8.26 -8.92 17.99
C CYS A 85 7.22 -8.09 18.74
N LYS A 86 6.39 -8.72 19.59
CA LYS A 86 5.42 -8.02 20.44
C LYS A 86 6.06 -7.05 21.43
N ARG A 87 7.29 -7.30 21.87
CA ARG A 87 8.04 -6.38 22.75
C ARG A 87 8.54 -5.19 21.96
N GLU A 88 9.07 -5.42 20.76
CA GLU A 88 9.54 -4.37 19.85
C GLU A 88 8.41 -3.46 19.41
N ILE A 89 7.26 -4.02 19.01
CA ILE A 89 6.04 -3.25 18.69
C ILE A 89 5.66 -2.35 19.87
N ARG A 90 5.59 -2.89 21.09
CA ARG A 90 5.25 -2.09 22.28
C ARG A 90 6.27 -0.99 22.59
N LEU A 91 7.55 -1.22 22.31
CA LEU A 91 8.59 -0.20 22.48
C LEU A 91 8.45 0.89 21.41
N LEU A 92 8.26 0.50 20.16
CA LEU A 92 8.04 1.42 19.05
C LEU A 92 6.77 2.25 19.26
N GLU A 93 5.66 1.65 19.69
CA GLU A 93 4.42 2.37 20.03
C GLU A 93 4.63 3.40 21.14
N ARG A 94 5.41 3.07 22.18
CA ARG A 94 5.80 4.03 23.24
C ARG A 94 6.71 5.13 22.71
N GLU A 95 7.56 4.83 21.73
CA GLU A 95 8.43 5.81 21.09
C GLU A 95 7.67 6.72 20.14
N VAL A 96 6.73 6.19 19.37
CA VAL A 96 5.87 6.94 18.44
C VAL A 96 5.20 8.12 19.15
N GLY A 97 4.68 7.93 20.36
CA GLY A 97 4.11 9.03 21.14
C GLY A 97 5.11 10.14 21.49
N ARG A 98 6.39 9.81 21.71
CA ARG A 98 7.46 10.80 21.97
C ARG A 98 7.88 11.52 20.67
N TRP A 99 7.97 10.77 19.57
CA TRP A 99 8.25 11.33 18.25
C TRP A 99 7.13 12.25 17.78
N GLN A 100 5.87 11.93 18.09
CA GLN A 100 4.72 12.77 17.78
C GLN A 100 4.87 14.17 18.41
N VAL A 101 5.21 14.27 19.69
CA VAL A 101 5.41 15.57 20.36
C VAL A 101 6.51 16.41 19.70
N LEU A 102 7.60 15.76 19.29
CA LEU A 102 8.70 16.43 18.58
C LEU A 102 8.26 16.90 17.20
N VAL A 103 7.57 16.06 16.43
CA VAL A 103 6.97 16.43 15.14
C VAL A 103 5.99 17.58 15.32
N ASP A 104 5.13 17.54 16.34
CA ASP A 104 4.14 18.58 16.64
C ASP A 104 4.82 19.93 16.93
N SER A 105 5.96 19.93 17.63
CA SER A 105 6.74 21.15 17.90
C SER A 105 7.45 21.73 16.67
N VAL A 106 7.80 20.89 15.69
CA VAL A 106 8.53 21.30 14.47
C VAL A 106 7.58 21.63 13.32
N THR A 107 6.44 20.94 13.24
CA THR A 107 5.48 21.02 12.13
C THR A 107 4.21 21.81 12.47
N GLY A 108 3.98 22.11 13.76
CA GLY A 108 2.76 22.79 14.22
C GLY A 108 1.48 21.99 14.01
N ILE A 109 1.57 20.67 13.79
CA ILE A 109 0.43 19.74 13.75
C ILE A 109 0.06 19.46 15.20
N SER A 110 -1.09 19.94 15.69
CA SER A 110 -1.65 19.45 16.95
C SER A 110 -2.99 18.75 16.69
N PRO A 111 -3.30 17.63 17.37
CA PRO A 111 -4.54 16.88 17.13
C PRO A 111 -5.90 17.53 17.53
N PRO A 112 -6.04 18.75 18.11
CA PRO A 112 -7.35 19.40 18.18
C PRO A 112 -7.60 20.40 17.04
N ASP A 113 -6.73 20.47 16.03
CA ASP A 113 -6.76 21.50 14.99
C ASP A 113 -8.04 21.58 14.17
N PHE A 114 -8.75 20.45 14.08
CA PHE A 114 -10.01 20.34 13.37
C PHE A 114 -11.14 20.06 14.35
N ASP A 115 -11.74 21.13 14.87
CA ASP A 115 -13.08 21.04 15.45
C ASP A 115 -14.12 20.81 14.33
N ASN A 116 -15.36 20.50 14.69
CA ASN A 116 -16.44 20.26 13.72
C ASN A 116 -16.78 21.50 12.86
N GLN A 117 -16.08 22.63 13.05
CA GLN A 117 -16.30 23.89 12.35
C GLN A 117 -15.10 24.29 11.47
N THR A 118 -13.95 23.63 11.61
CA THR A 118 -12.74 23.97 10.87
C THR A 118 -12.65 23.14 9.61
N LEU A 119 -12.71 23.81 8.45
CA LEU A 119 -12.69 23.19 7.13
C LEU A 119 -11.26 22.95 6.63
N ALA A 120 -10.35 23.88 6.91
CA ALA A 120 -8.96 23.82 6.51
C ALA A 120 -8.09 24.62 7.48
N VAL A 121 -6.79 24.35 7.47
CA VAL A 121 -5.81 25.07 8.29
C VAL A 121 -4.70 25.60 7.38
N LEU A 122 -4.46 26.91 7.43
CA LEU A 122 -3.33 27.55 6.75
C LEU A 122 -2.24 27.80 7.79
N ARG A 123 -1.06 27.21 7.58
CA ARG A 123 0.09 27.41 8.45
C ARG A 123 1.12 28.26 7.75
N GLY A 124 1.45 29.39 8.36
CA GLY A 124 2.63 30.17 7.99
C GLY A 124 3.76 29.95 8.99
N ARG A 125 4.78 30.81 8.95
CA ARG A 125 5.97 30.71 9.80
C ARG A 125 5.71 31.25 11.20
N LEU A 126 4.95 32.34 11.29
CA LEU A 126 4.67 33.04 12.55
C LEU A 126 3.24 32.83 13.02
N VAL A 127 2.30 32.71 12.07
CA VAL A 127 0.87 32.67 12.35
C VAL A 127 0.19 31.49 11.68
N ARG A 128 -0.96 31.14 12.23
CA ARG A 128 -1.78 30.04 11.77
C ARG A 128 -3.24 30.45 11.73
N TYR A 129 -3.93 30.09 10.65
CA TYR A 129 -5.31 30.46 10.39
C TYR A 129 -6.19 29.23 10.26
N LEU A 130 -7.35 29.25 10.93
CA LEU A 130 -8.38 28.22 10.82
C LEU A 130 -9.47 28.71 9.88
N MET A 131 -9.67 28.01 8.76
CA MET A 131 -10.75 28.30 7.82
C MET A 131 -12.06 27.75 8.36
N ARG A 132 -12.94 28.61 8.88
CA ARG A 132 -14.27 28.24 9.39
C ARG A 132 -15.44 28.55 8.45
N SER A 133 -15.15 29.27 7.37
CA SER A 133 -16.14 29.65 6.34
C SER A 133 -15.79 29.01 5.01
N ARG A 134 -16.80 28.76 4.17
CA ARG A 134 -16.60 28.19 2.82
C ARG A 134 -15.79 29.06 1.88
N GLU A 135 -15.68 30.34 2.19
CA GLU A 135 -14.85 31.29 1.46
C GLU A 135 -14.10 32.14 2.49
N ILE A 136 -12.80 32.31 2.27
CA ILE A 136 -11.95 33.21 3.04
C ILE A 136 -11.09 34.04 2.10
N THR A 137 -10.78 35.26 2.52
CA THR A 137 -9.94 36.21 1.80
C THR A 137 -8.55 36.27 2.43
N MET A 138 -7.51 36.28 1.60
CA MET A 138 -6.13 36.43 2.02
C MET A 138 -5.47 37.66 1.40
N GLY A 139 -4.65 38.37 2.16
CA GLY A 139 -4.02 39.61 1.71
C GLY A 139 -3.36 40.38 2.85
N ARG A 140 -3.22 41.69 2.67
CA ARG A 140 -2.68 42.62 3.68
C ARG A 140 -3.81 43.42 4.32
N SER A 141 -4.08 43.21 5.61
CA SER A 141 -5.07 44.02 6.32
C SER A 141 -4.62 45.49 6.44
N THR A 142 -5.59 46.39 6.41
CA THR A 142 -5.43 47.83 6.61
C THR A 142 -6.60 48.34 7.47
N ARG A 143 -6.54 49.60 7.93
CA ARG A 143 -7.62 50.18 8.76
C ARG A 143 -8.99 50.13 8.06
N ASP A 144 -9.01 50.31 6.75
CA ASP A 144 -10.24 50.38 5.95
C ASP A 144 -10.67 49.03 5.36
N GLN A 145 -9.78 48.03 5.37
CA GLN A 145 -10.05 46.72 4.77
C GLN A 145 -9.35 45.64 5.59
N THR A 146 -10.16 44.78 6.22
CA THR A 146 -9.70 43.56 6.87
C THR A 146 -9.81 42.37 5.92
N VAL A 147 -8.97 41.36 6.14
CA VAL A 147 -9.01 40.06 5.47
C VAL A 147 -9.00 38.96 6.52
N ASP A 148 -9.51 37.78 6.16
CA ASP A 148 -9.54 36.63 7.07
C ASP A 148 -8.13 36.08 7.35
N VAL A 149 -7.25 36.13 6.34
CA VAL A 149 -5.85 35.69 6.41
C VAL A 149 -4.94 36.88 6.12
N ASP A 150 -4.41 37.48 7.18
CA ASP A 150 -3.54 38.66 7.10
C ASP A 150 -2.06 38.30 6.98
N LEU A 151 -1.57 38.26 5.75
CA LEU A 151 -0.19 37.95 5.42
C LEU A 151 0.82 38.99 5.95
N SER A 152 0.36 40.14 6.47
CA SER A 152 1.24 41.11 7.12
C SER A 152 1.79 40.66 8.47
N LEU A 153 1.13 39.68 9.11
CA LEU A 153 1.60 39.09 10.35
C LEU A 153 2.80 38.15 10.16
N GLU A 154 3.08 37.74 8.91
CA GLU A 154 4.25 36.92 8.56
C GLU A 154 5.51 37.77 8.28
N GLY A 155 5.37 39.08 8.13
CA GLY A 155 6.49 40.00 7.89
C GLY A 155 6.17 41.16 6.94
N PRO A 156 7.20 41.79 6.34
CA PRO A 156 7.02 42.97 5.48
C PRO A 156 6.10 42.72 4.27
N ALA A 157 4.85 43.18 4.36
CA ALA A 157 3.81 42.92 3.37
C ALA A 157 3.53 44.07 2.39
N TRP A 158 4.41 45.06 2.25
CA TRP A 158 4.21 46.23 1.36
C TRP A 158 3.94 45.92 -0.12
N LYS A 159 4.27 44.70 -0.56
CA LYS A 159 4.15 44.18 -1.93
C LYS A 159 3.00 43.20 -2.07
N VAL A 160 2.36 42.85 -0.95
CA VAL A 160 1.15 42.03 -0.89
C VAL A 160 -0.05 42.95 -1.09
N SER A 161 -0.96 42.55 -1.98
CA SER A 161 -2.18 43.33 -2.21
C SER A 161 -3.08 43.25 -0.97
N ARG A 162 -3.87 44.32 -0.72
CA ARG A 162 -4.87 44.31 0.36
C ARG A 162 -5.81 43.11 0.26
N ARG A 163 -6.19 42.77 -0.97
CA ARG A 163 -6.88 41.53 -1.34
C ARG A 163 -6.04 40.81 -2.38
N GLN A 164 -5.29 39.81 -1.94
CA GLN A 164 -4.33 39.10 -2.78
C GLN A 164 -4.97 37.88 -3.45
N GLY A 165 -5.84 37.18 -2.73
CA GLY A 165 -6.60 36.08 -3.28
C GLY A 165 -7.72 35.63 -2.36
N THR A 166 -8.51 34.68 -2.84
CA THR A 166 -9.60 34.06 -2.10
C THR A 166 -9.46 32.54 -2.16
N ILE A 167 -9.66 31.86 -1.03
CA ILE A 167 -9.72 30.41 -0.95
C ILE A 167 -11.18 30.00 -0.75
N ARG A 168 -11.67 29.12 -1.60
CA ARG A 168 -13.07 28.68 -1.61
C ARG A 168 -13.17 27.15 -1.58
N LEU A 169 -14.02 26.65 -0.70
CA LEU A 169 -14.48 25.27 -0.66
C LEU A 169 -15.69 25.12 -1.57
N ARG A 170 -15.56 24.28 -2.61
CA ARG A 170 -16.65 23.90 -3.50
C ARG A 170 -17.52 22.81 -2.87
N ASN A 171 -18.74 22.63 -3.37
CA ASN A 171 -19.67 21.61 -2.88
C ASN A 171 -19.18 20.17 -3.11
N ASN A 172 -18.24 19.96 -4.03
CA ASN A 172 -17.60 18.67 -4.28
C ASN A 172 -16.46 18.34 -3.29
N GLY A 173 -16.19 19.22 -2.31
CA GLY A 173 -15.12 19.04 -1.33
C GLY A 173 -13.77 19.62 -1.74
N ASP A 174 -13.64 20.17 -2.96
CA ASP A 174 -12.38 20.72 -3.43
C ASP A 174 -12.15 22.15 -2.97
N PHE A 175 -10.90 22.43 -2.59
CA PHE A 175 -10.42 23.77 -2.30
C PHE A 175 -9.81 24.41 -3.55
N PHE A 176 -10.17 25.66 -3.82
CA PHE A 176 -9.59 26.45 -4.90
C PHE A 176 -9.10 27.78 -4.37
N VAL A 177 -7.89 28.18 -4.80
CA VAL A 177 -7.39 29.54 -4.63
C VAL A 177 -7.62 30.33 -5.91
N SER A 178 -8.11 31.56 -5.77
CA SER A 178 -8.24 32.53 -6.87
C SER A 178 -7.25 33.67 -6.66
N SER A 179 -6.46 33.99 -7.67
CA SER A 179 -5.49 35.09 -7.62
C SER A 179 -6.18 36.39 -8.03
N GLU A 180 -6.21 37.37 -7.12
CA GLU A 180 -6.92 38.64 -7.33
C GLU A 180 -6.00 39.86 -7.20
N GLY A 181 -4.85 39.68 -6.55
CA GLY A 181 -3.85 40.71 -6.35
C GLY A 181 -3.04 41.04 -7.60
N LYS A 182 -2.24 42.11 -7.50
CA LYS A 182 -1.37 42.58 -8.59
C LYS A 182 -0.22 41.61 -8.91
N ARG A 183 0.25 40.86 -7.91
CA ARG A 183 1.35 39.90 -8.03
C ARG A 183 0.79 38.48 -8.14
N PRO A 184 1.48 37.57 -8.85
CA PRO A 184 1.07 36.17 -8.89
C PRO A 184 1.17 35.53 -7.50
N ILE A 185 0.30 34.55 -7.26
CA ILE A 185 0.40 33.61 -6.14
C ILE A 185 1.11 32.37 -6.68
N PHE A 186 2.06 31.82 -5.95
CA PHE A 186 2.69 30.56 -6.33
C PHE A 186 2.07 29.43 -5.52
N VAL A 187 1.62 28.36 -6.19
CA VAL A 187 1.14 27.15 -5.53
C VAL A 187 2.07 26.02 -5.93
N ASP A 188 2.76 25.41 -4.97
CA ASP A 188 3.74 24.34 -5.20
C ASP A 188 4.80 24.76 -6.27
N GLY A 189 5.23 26.02 -6.22
CA GLY A 189 6.17 26.63 -7.17
C GLY A 189 5.55 27.10 -8.50
N ARG A 190 4.28 26.80 -8.78
CA ARG A 190 3.60 27.20 -10.02
C ARG A 190 2.95 28.59 -9.89
N PRO A 191 3.26 29.56 -10.78
CA PRO A 191 2.65 30.88 -10.74
C PRO A 191 1.19 30.86 -11.21
N ILE A 192 0.32 31.45 -10.40
CA ILE A 192 -1.10 31.69 -10.67
C ILE A 192 -1.32 33.19 -10.88
N MET A 193 -1.50 33.56 -12.15
CA MET A 193 -1.71 34.94 -12.58
C MET A 193 -3.06 35.49 -12.09
N GLN A 194 -3.16 36.82 -12.01
CA GLN A 194 -4.39 37.50 -11.62
C GLN A 194 -5.58 37.07 -12.49
N GLY A 195 -6.73 36.81 -11.87
CA GLY A 195 -7.95 36.31 -12.49
C GLY A 195 -8.02 34.79 -12.59
N ASN A 196 -6.90 34.08 -12.49
CA ASN A 196 -6.86 32.62 -12.59
C ASN A 196 -7.10 31.94 -11.25
N LYS A 197 -7.56 30.69 -11.34
CA LYS A 197 -7.87 29.83 -10.20
C LYS A 197 -7.05 28.56 -10.26
N TYR A 198 -6.76 27.98 -9.10
CA TYR A 198 -5.99 26.74 -8.99
C TYR A 198 -6.54 25.86 -7.86
N ARG A 199 -6.55 24.54 -8.06
CA ARG A 199 -6.99 23.58 -7.04
C ARG A 199 -5.88 23.38 -6.02
N LEU A 200 -6.21 23.54 -4.75
CA LEU A 200 -5.30 23.26 -3.64
C LEU A 200 -5.46 21.79 -3.22
N ASN A 201 -4.35 21.10 -3.07
CA ASN A 201 -4.31 19.77 -2.48
C ASN A 201 -3.93 19.88 -1.00
N ASN A 202 -4.09 18.77 -0.27
CA ASN A 202 -3.58 18.71 1.10
C ASN A 202 -2.06 18.97 1.09
N ASN A 203 -1.60 19.79 2.04
CA ASN A 203 -0.20 20.23 2.16
C ASN A 203 0.35 21.03 0.96
N SER A 204 -0.49 21.57 0.07
CA SER A 204 -0.03 22.51 -0.95
C SER A 204 0.59 23.75 -0.31
N VAL A 205 1.74 24.18 -0.83
CA VAL A 205 2.46 25.37 -0.38
C VAL A 205 1.99 26.58 -1.17
N VAL A 206 1.43 27.57 -0.48
CA VAL A 206 0.95 28.83 -1.07
C VAL A 206 1.90 29.96 -0.72
N GLU A 207 2.61 30.47 -1.71
CA GLU A 207 3.54 31.57 -1.55
C GLU A 207 3.01 32.84 -2.20
N VAL A 208 3.07 33.92 -1.44
CA VAL A 208 2.74 35.26 -1.92
C VAL A 208 3.97 36.11 -1.75
N TYR A 209 4.71 36.30 -2.85
CA TYR A 209 5.89 37.15 -2.90
C TYR A 209 6.92 36.79 -1.78
N ASN A 210 7.84 35.89 -2.08
CA ASN A 210 8.96 35.59 -1.18
C ASN A 210 10.18 36.45 -1.56
N ARG A 211 10.89 36.97 -0.55
CA ARG A 211 12.09 37.80 -0.71
C ARG A 211 13.31 36.87 -0.64
N LEU A 212 13.78 36.39 -1.79
CA LEU A 212 15.14 35.83 -1.92
C LEU A 212 16.07 36.72 -2.76
N THR A 213 15.69 37.98 -2.97
CA THR A 213 16.55 39.07 -3.47
C THR A 213 16.22 40.37 -2.74
#